data_AF-A0A1S3SBM9-F1
#
_entry.id   AF-A0A1S3SBM9-F1
#
_cell.length_a   1.000
_cell.length_b   1.000
_cell.length_c   1.000
_cell.angle_alpha   90.00
_cell.angle_beta   90.00
_cell.angle_gamma   90.00
#
_symmetry.space_group_name_H-M   'P 1'
#
loop_
_entity.id
_entity.type
_entity.pdbx_description
1 polymer ?
#
loop_
_entity_poly.entity_id
_entity_poly.type
_entity_poly.pdbx_seq_one_letter_code
_entity_poly.pdbx_strand_id
1 'polypeptide(L)'
;MDWCEEDQCRTVLDQNLPDHDHFLYEDAPDWLRFRTATPTMDLLTDWYRIRAQDIDSCSRQVDCALSLVRLGKERDIPGLERLCDDLVTMETLVYETARELSLTLRDLQQLSDIDKLRLLMKNSSAERYVKDVFQWMVPFLHRCEKQMEGASEALLREYLVTLSRQDLSLPLAVFQHSRPDSQQKVLGDPDQLMTVAWECIYSCERDDQLSLCYDILECLPQRGYGPETHITASLHDQVDKLEKHLR
;
A
#
# COMPACT_ATOMS: atom_id res chain seq x y z
N MET A 1 24.35 28.71 43.91
CA MET A 1 24.60 27.30 43.57
C MET A 1 24.14 26.50 44.76
N ASP A 2 23.20 25.58 44.54
CA ASP A 2 22.73 24.65 45.56
C ASP A 2 23.86 23.67 45.87
N TRP A 3 24.15 23.41 47.15
CA TRP A 3 25.21 22.49 47.59
C TRP A 3 24.96 21.07 47.05
N CYS A 4 23.69 20.71 46.83
CA CYS A 4 23.28 19.44 46.23
C CYS A 4 23.68 19.30 44.74
N GLU A 5 24.01 20.40 44.05
CA GLU A 5 24.44 20.40 42.65
C GLU A 5 25.96 20.52 42.47
N GLU A 6 26.73 20.60 43.56
CA GLU A 6 28.19 20.57 43.48
C GLU A 6 28.69 19.20 43.01
N ASP A 7 29.70 19.18 42.13
CA ASP A 7 30.24 17.97 41.51
C ASP A 7 30.64 16.89 42.52
N GLN A 8 31.08 17.31 43.71
CA GLN A 8 31.45 16.41 44.81
C GLN A 8 30.23 15.67 45.39
N CYS A 9 29.09 16.35 45.53
CA CYS A 9 27.84 15.73 46.00
C CYS A 9 27.24 14.81 44.93
N ARG A 10 27.26 15.21 43.66
CA ARG A 10 26.84 14.35 42.53
C ARG A 10 27.67 13.07 42.44
N THR A 11 28.99 13.19 42.56
CA THR A 11 29.91 12.04 42.48
C THR A 11 29.63 11.01 43.57
N VAL A 12 29.26 11.43 44.79
CA VAL A 12 28.94 10.52 45.90
C VAL A 12 27.57 9.85 45.73
N LEU A 13 26.59 10.57 45.16
CA LEU A 13 25.27 10.02 44.83
C LEU A 13 25.35 9.01 43.68
N ASP A 14 26.13 9.32 42.63
CA ASP A 14 26.29 8.48 41.45
C ASP A 14 27.10 7.20 41.72
N GLN A 15 28.00 7.20 42.73
CA GLN A 15 28.84 6.05 43.07
C GLN A 15 28.08 4.87 43.68
N ASN A 16 26.87 5.08 44.23
CA ASN A 16 26.15 4.07 45.00
C ASN A 16 24.68 3.90 44.60
N LEU A 17 24.26 4.38 43.42
CA LEU A 17 22.93 4.07 42.91
C LEU A 17 22.90 2.58 42.53
N PRO A 18 22.16 1.72 43.26
CA PRO A 18 21.89 0.37 42.80
C PRO A 18 21.24 0.47 41.42
N ASP A 19 21.54 -0.47 40.53
CA ASP A 19 20.88 -0.56 39.23
C ASP A 19 19.42 -0.99 39.42
N HIS A 20 18.60 -0.06 39.91
CA HIS A 20 17.20 -0.27 40.26
C HIS A 20 16.32 -0.55 39.05
N ASP A 21 16.82 -0.32 37.83
CA ASP A 21 16.04 -0.50 36.61
C ASP A 21 16.44 -1.78 35.86
N HIS A 22 17.47 -2.51 36.33
CA HIS A 22 17.92 -3.74 35.68
C HIS A 22 16.79 -4.77 35.54
N PHE A 23 15.92 -4.84 36.55
CA PHE A 23 14.80 -5.78 36.57
C PHE A 23 13.84 -5.61 35.39
N LEU A 24 13.76 -4.40 34.79
CA LEU A 24 12.91 -4.14 33.61
C LEU A 24 13.34 -4.93 32.36
N TYR A 25 14.55 -5.50 32.37
CA TYR A 25 15.15 -6.19 31.25
C TYR A 25 15.31 -7.71 31.50
N GLU A 26 14.91 -8.22 32.66
CA GLU A 26 15.09 -9.64 33.03
C GLU A 26 14.39 -10.59 32.05
N ASP A 27 13.16 -10.26 31.65
CA ASP A 27 12.39 -11.07 30.70
C ASP A 27 12.84 -10.89 29.24
N ALA A 28 13.58 -9.82 28.95
CA ALA A 28 13.98 -9.45 27.60
C ALA A 28 15.35 -8.74 27.58
N PRO A 29 16.46 -9.48 27.80
CA PRO A 29 17.78 -8.90 27.99
C PRO A 29 18.32 -8.17 26.75
N ASP A 30 17.84 -8.54 25.56
CA ASP A 30 18.20 -7.88 24.30
C ASP A 30 17.80 -6.39 24.27
N TRP A 31 16.84 -5.97 25.10
CA TRP A 31 16.43 -4.57 25.21
C TRP A 31 17.44 -3.70 25.95
N LEU A 32 18.36 -4.30 26.71
CA LEU A 32 19.38 -3.58 27.45
C LEU A 32 20.26 -2.73 26.51
N ARG A 33 20.41 -3.14 25.24
CA ARG A 33 21.14 -2.34 24.22
C ARG A 33 20.54 -0.96 23.97
N PHE A 34 19.25 -0.76 24.24
CA PHE A 34 18.58 0.53 24.10
C PHE A 34 18.74 1.42 25.33
N ARG A 35 19.26 0.89 26.44
CA ARG A 35 19.50 1.63 27.68
C ARG A 35 20.79 2.47 27.56
N THR A 36 20.68 3.60 26.88
CA THR A 36 21.79 4.54 26.69
C THR A 36 21.31 5.99 26.74
N ALA A 37 22.14 6.88 27.29
CA ALA A 37 21.91 8.32 27.25
C ALA A 37 22.32 8.96 25.90
N THR A 38 23.05 8.23 25.06
CA THR A 38 23.59 8.72 23.78
C THR A 38 23.33 7.70 22.66
N PRO A 39 22.05 7.50 22.28
CA PRO A 39 21.71 6.51 21.25
C PRO A 39 22.25 6.94 19.88
N THR A 40 22.82 5.98 19.14
CA THR A 40 23.20 6.21 17.73
C THR A 40 21.96 6.23 16.84
N MET A 41 22.09 6.78 15.63
CA MET A 41 20.98 6.80 14.67
C MET A 41 20.50 5.39 14.30
N ASP A 42 21.41 4.44 14.13
CA ASP A 42 21.08 3.04 13.84
C ASP A 42 20.31 2.42 15.02
N LEU A 43 20.73 2.69 16.25
CA LEU A 43 20.07 2.18 17.45
C LEU A 43 18.64 2.74 17.59
N LEU A 44 18.44 4.04 17.27
CA LEU A 44 17.10 4.64 17.24
C LEU A 44 16.24 4.01 16.15
N THR A 45 16.80 3.82 14.95
CA THR A 45 16.10 3.20 13.82
C THR A 45 15.63 1.79 14.19
N ASP A 46 16.52 0.98 14.78
CA ASP A 46 16.20 -0.36 15.27
C ASP A 46 15.11 -0.32 16.35
N TRP A 47 15.21 0.63 17.30
CA TRP A 47 14.23 0.76 18.37
C TRP A 47 12.83 1.06 17.83
N TYR A 48 12.69 2.02 16.89
CA TYR A 48 11.41 2.35 16.28
C TYR A 48 10.82 1.15 15.54
N ARG A 49 11.65 0.40 14.78
CA ARG A 49 11.21 -0.77 14.03
C ARG A 49 10.71 -1.89 14.95
N ILE A 50 11.52 -2.25 15.95
CA ILE A 50 11.19 -3.33 16.89
C ILE A 50 9.97 -2.96 17.72
N ARG A 51 9.95 -1.74 18.28
CA ARG A 51 8.83 -1.29 19.10
C ARG A 51 7.50 -1.27 18.34
N ALA A 52 7.50 -0.86 17.07
CA ALA A 52 6.30 -0.90 16.25
C ALA A 52 5.81 -2.34 15.99
N GLN A 53 6.74 -3.29 15.76
CA GLN A 53 6.41 -4.71 15.62
C GLN A 53 5.86 -5.31 16.92
N ASP A 54 6.41 -4.91 18.08
CA ASP A 54 5.94 -5.41 19.37
C ASP A 54 4.54 -4.89 19.70
N ILE A 55 4.25 -3.61 19.41
CA ILE A 55 2.90 -3.05 19.59
C ILE A 55 1.88 -3.85 18.77
N ASP A 56 2.18 -4.13 17.49
CA ASP A 56 1.30 -4.97 16.68
C ASP A 56 1.17 -6.39 17.26
N SER A 57 2.28 -7.06 17.55
CA SER A 57 2.26 -8.46 17.96
C SER A 57 1.62 -8.70 19.34
N CYS A 58 1.75 -7.75 20.27
CA CYS A 58 1.26 -7.87 21.64
C CYS A 58 -0.18 -7.37 21.80
N SER A 59 -0.54 -6.26 21.15
CA SER A 59 -1.84 -5.60 21.39
C SER A 59 -2.70 -5.37 20.15
N ARG A 60 -2.18 -5.59 18.94
CA ARG A 60 -2.88 -5.30 17.67
C ARG A 60 -3.28 -3.84 17.51
N GLN A 61 -2.65 -2.93 18.25
CA GLN A 61 -2.93 -1.49 18.17
C GLN A 61 -2.13 -0.86 17.02
N VAL A 62 -2.58 -1.13 15.81
CA VAL A 62 -1.91 -0.72 14.57
C VAL A 62 -1.81 0.80 14.47
N ASP A 63 -2.83 1.52 14.93
CA ASP A 63 -2.86 2.99 15.01
C ASP A 63 -1.74 3.54 15.92
N CYS A 64 -1.47 2.89 17.05
CA CYS A 64 -0.39 3.24 17.97
C CYS A 64 0.98 2.96 17.35
N ALA A 65 1.16 1.80 16.71
CA ALA A 65 2.39 1.47 16.00
C ALA A 65 2.66 2.46 14.86
N LEU A 66 1.64 2.81 14.08
CA LEU A 66 1.74 3.77 12.99
C LEU A 66 2.08 5.18 13.48
N SER A 67 1.43 5.62 14.56
CA SER A 67 1.71 6.91 15.20
C SER A 67 3.16 7.00 15.68
N LEU A 68 3.67 5.93 16.29
CA LEU A 68 5.07 5.84 16.71
C LEU A 68 6.03 5.98 15.52
N VAL A 69 5.79 5.25 14.43
CA VAL A 69 6.65 5.29 13.24
C VAL A 69 6.59 6.66 12.56
N ARG A 70 5.41 7.30 12.50
CA ARG A 70 5.26 8.67 11.98
C ARG A 70 6.07 9.67 12.81
N LEU A 71 6.04 9.56 14.14
CA LEU A 71 6.88 10.38 15.01
C LEU A 71 8.37 10.19 14.73
N GLY A 72 8.82 8.94 14.50
CA GLY A 72 10.20 8.67 14.08
C GLY A 72 10.55 9.38 12.78
N LYS A 73 9.67 9.31 11.77
CA LYS A 73 9.86 9.99 10.48
C LYS A 73 9.90 11.52 10.62
N GLU A 74 9.06 12.11 11.47
CA GLU A 74 9.08 13.56 11.77
C GLU A 74 10.38 14.03 12.43
N ARG A 75 11.19 13.10 12.97
CA ARG A 75 12.51 13.37 13.55
C ARG A 75 13.64 12.89 12.65
N ASP A 76 13.35 12.71 11.37
CA ASP A 76 14.31 12.30 10.33
C ASP A 76 15.04 10.99 10.65
N ILE A 77 14.37 10.07 11.37
CA ILE A 77 14.89 8.71 11.58
C ILE A 77 14.79 7.94 10.25
N PRO A 78 15.91 7.47 9.67
CA PRO A 78 15.93 6.89 8.34
C PRO A 78 15.33 5.48 8.30
N GLY A 79 14.92 5.04 7.11
CA GLY A 79 14.54 3.65 6.87
C GLY A 79 13.22 3.24 7.53
N LEU A 80 12.36 4.19 7.85
CA LEU A 80 11.03 3.95 8.41
C LEU A 80 9.92 3.99 7.35
N GLU A 81 10.25 4.29 6.10
CA GLU A 81 9.30 4.49 4.99
C GLU A 81 8.49 3.23 4.71
N ARG A 82 9.16 2.10 4.43
CA ARG A 82 8.47 0.84 4.12
C ARG A 82 7.61 0.35 5.28
N LEU A 83 8.11 0.46 6.51
CA LEU A 83 7.35 0.09 7.71
C LEU A 83 6.12 0.99 7.89
N CYS A 84 6.25 2.29 7.65
CA CYS A 84 5.13 3.21 7.67
C CYS A 84 4.09 2.85 6.60
N ASP A 85 4.52 2.50 5.38
CA ASP A 85 3.64 2.11 4.28
C ASP A 85 2.89 0.80 4.57
N ASP A 86 3.56 -0.17 5.19
CA ASP A 86 2.96 -1.42 5.66
C ASP A 86 1.93 -1.14 6.77
N LEU A 87 2.25 -0.31 7.75
CA LEU A 87 1.33 0.05 8.85
C LEU A 87 0.11 0.85 8.37
N VAL A 88 0.25 1.72 7.38
CA VAL A 88 -0.90 2.39 6.73
C VAL A 88 -1.81 1.36 6.07
N THR A 89 -1.22 0.37 5.37
CA THR A 89 -2.00 -0.71 4.75
C THR A 89 -2.71 -1.55 5.82
N MET A 90 -2.01 -1.85 6.92
CA MET A 90 -2.56 -2.59 8.04
C MET A 90 -3.71 -1.85 8.72
N GLU A 91 -3.60 -0.53 8.93
CA GLU A 91 -4.65 0.32 9.51
C GLU A 91 -5.93 0.25 8.65
N THR A 92 -5.80 0.36 7.33
CA THR A 92 -6.93 0.21 6.40
C THR A 92 -7.55 -1.20 6.46
N LEU A 93 -6.75 -2.25 6.59
CA LEU A 93 -7.24 -3.63 6.68
C LEU A 93 -7.99 -3.92 7.99
N VAL A 94 -7.49 -3.39 9.12
CA VAL A 94 -8.08 -3.61 10.45
C VAL A 94 -9.33 -2.76 10.67
N TYR A 95 -9.31 -1.48 10.28
CA TYR A 95 -10.35 -0.54 10.68
C TYR A 95 -11.36 -0.20 9.58
N GLU A 96 -11.02 -0.33 8.29
CA GLU A 96 -11.88 0.16 7.20
C GLU A 96 -12.49 -0.92 6.31
N THR A 97 -11.70 -1.91 5.87
CA THR A 97 -12.13 -2.84 4.80
C THR A 97 -12.86 -4.07 5.35
N ALA A 98 -12.11 -4.96 6.00
CA ALA A 98 -12.49 -6.34 6.23
C ALA A 98 -12.47 -6.73 7.71
N ARG A 99 -11.95 -5.85 8.58
CA ARG A 99 -11.68 -6.17 9.99
C ARG A 99 -10.93 -7.50 10.10
N GLU A 100 -9.85 -7.64 9.33
CA GLU A 100 -8.98 -8.82 9.37
C GLU A 100 -8.18 -8.82 10.69
N LEU A 101 -8.87 -9.07 11.80
CA LEU A 101 -8.36 -8.98 13.17
C LEU A 101 -7.26 -10.02 13.48
N SER A 102 -7.17 -11.07 12.66
CA SER A 102 -6.15 -12.12 12.80
C SER A 102 -4.88 -11.85 12.01
N LEU A 103 -4.90 -10.91 11.07
CA LEU A 103 -3.73 -10.59 10.26
C LEU A 103 -2.71 -9.83 11.12
N THR A 104 -1.47 -10.30 11.17
CA THR A 104 -0.39 -9.60 11.86
C THR A 104 0.42 -8.76 10.88
N LEU A 105 1.17 -7.77 11.37
CA LEU A 105 2.10 -7.00 10.54
C LEU A 105 3.13 -7.92 9.88
N ARG A 106 3.59 -8.97 10.59
CA ARG A 106 4.52 -9.96 10.05
C ARG A 106 3.91 -10.72 8.87
N ASP A 107 2.65 -11.15 9.00
CA ASP A 107 1.96 -11.86 7.91
C ASP A 107 1.80 -10.94 6.71
N LEU A 108 1.37 -9.69 6.92
CA LEU A 108 1.25 -8.69 5.86
C LEU A 108 2.58 -8.49 5.13
N GLN A 109 3.71 -8.42 5.85
CA GLN A 109 5.04 -8.22 5.26
C GLN A 109 5.52 -9.40 4.41
N GLN A 110 4.98 -10.59 4.61
CA GLN A 110 5.28 -11.78 3.80
C GLN A 110 4.43 -11.85 2.53
N LEU A 111 3.35 -11.06 2.43
CA LEU A 111 2.51 -11.02 1.25
C LEU A 111 3.18 -10.25 0.11
N SER A 112 2.94 -10.74 -1.11
CA SER A 112 3.22 -9.97 -2.31
C SER A 112 2.33 -8.73 -2.36
N ASP A 113 2.76 -7.68 -3.08
CA ASP A 113 1.97 -6.46 -3.18
C ASP A 113 0.63 -6.72 -3.91
N ILE A 114 0.54 -7.70 -4.83
CA ILE A 114 -0.73 -8.09 -5.44
C ILE A 114 -1.67 -8.77 -4.43
N ASP A 115 -1.15 -9.58 -3.52
CA ASP A 115 -1.98 -10.22 -2.48
C ASP A 115 -2.47 -9.19 -1.45
N LYS A 116 -1.64 -8.19 -1.11
CA LYS A 116 -2.08 -7.03 -0.30
C LYS A 116 -3.20 -6.26 -1.00
N LEU A 117 -3.07 -6.01 -2.31
CA LEU A 117 -4.12 -5.35 -3.09
C LEU A 117 -5.42 -6.15 -3.12
N ARG A 118 -5.34 -7.47 -3.32
CA ARG A 118 -6.50 -8.38 -3.27
C ARG A 118 -7.16 -8.33 -1.90
N LEU A 119 -6.40 -8.32 -0.80
CA LEU A 119 -6.94 -8.20 0.55
C LEU A 119 -7.68 -6.88 0.77
N LEU A 120 -7.13 -5.76 0.31
CA LEU A 120 -7.77 -4.44 0.42
C LEU A 120 -9.14 -4.41 -0.27
N MET A 121 -9.28 -5.09 -1.41
CA MET A 121 -10.49 -5.07 -2.22
C MET A 121 -11.45 -6.24 -1.96
N LYS A 122 -11.05 -7.25 -1.18
CA LYS A 122 -11.75 -8.53 -0.99
C LYS A 122 -13.24 -8.41 -0.62
N ASN A 123 -13.59 -7.42 0.20
CA ASN A 123 -14.96 -7.21 0.71
C ASN A 123 -15.65 -6.01 0.09
N SER A 124 -15.10 -5.43 -0.98
CA SER A 124 -15.72 -4.30 -1.66
C SER A 124 -16.96 -4.77 -2.44
N SER A 125 -18.11 -4.16 -2.18
CA SER A 125 -19.36 -4.47 -2.90
C SER A 125 -19.40 -3.77 -4.24
N ALA A 126 -20.22 -4.26 -5.18
CA ALA A 126 -20.36 -3.66 -6.50
C ALA A 126 -20.74 -2.16 -6.44
N GLU A 127 -21.60 -1.77 -5.48
CA GLU A 127 -22.05 -0.37 -5.31
C GLU A 127 -20.94 0.54 -4.76
N ARG A 128 -20.03 -0.02 -3.97
CA ARG A 128 -18.94 0.72 -3.33
C ARG A 128 -17.62 0.62 -4.08
N TYR A 129 -17.52 -0.27 -5.06
CA TYR A 129 -16.28 -0.67 -5.66
C TYR A 129 -15.42 0.50 -6.13
N VAL A 130 -15.98 1.43 -6.90
CA VAL A 130 -15.25 2.59 -7.41
C VAL A 130 -14.78 3.50 -6.26
N LYS A 131 -15.63 3.72 -5.26
CA LYS A 131 -15.25 4.51 -4.09
C LYS A 131 -14.08 3.87 -3.36
N ASP A 132 -14.16 2.57 -3.12
CA ASP A 132 -13.14 1.78 -2.44
C ASP A 132 -11.85 1.71 -3.27
N VAL A 133 -11.94 1.71 -4.62
CA VAL A 133 -10.77 1.84 -5.52
C VAL A 133 -10.03 3.15 -5.24
N PHE A 134 -10.72 4.29 -5.21
CA PHE A 134 -10.08 5.57 -4.93
C PHE A 134 -9.65 5.74 -3.47
N GLN A 135 -10.37 5.13 -2.53
CA GLN A 135 -10.08 5.24 -1.09
C GLN A 135 -8.91 4.35 -0.68
N TRP A 136 -8.76 3.16 -1.27
CA TRP A 136 -7.82 2.14 -0.80
C TRP A 136 -6.81 1.71 -1.86
N MET A 137 -7.28 1.28 -3.04
CA MET A 137 -6.40 0.77 -4.10
C MET A 137 -5.46 1.85 -4.64
N VAL A 138 -5.97 3.01 -5.07
CA VAL A 138 -5.13 4.07 -5.67
C VAL A 138 -4.05 4.57 -4.69
N PRO A 139 -4.36 4.86 -3.40
CA PRO A 139 -3.32 5.21 -2.43
C PRO A 139 -2.31 4.09 -2.19
N PHE A 140 -2.72 2.82 -2.23
CA PHE A 140 -1.81 1.68 -2.11
C PHE A 140 -0.87 1.59 -3.32
N LEU A 141 -1.40 1.66 -4.53
CA LEU A 141 -0.63 1.65 -5.78
C LEU A 141 0.38 2.79 -5.83
N HIS A 142 0.00 3.99 -5.39
CA HIS A 142 0.91 5.14 -5.30
C HIS A 142 2.07 4.91 -4.31
N ARG A 143 1.84 4.16 -3.21
CA ARG A 143 2.92 3.75 -2.31
C ARG A 143 3.84 2.72 -2.99
N CYS A 144 3.29 1.75 -3.71
CA CYS A 144 4.10 0.79 -4.48
C CYS A 144 4.97 1.49 -5.54
N GLU A 145 4.43 2.45 -6.27
CA GLU A 145 5.17 3.23 -7.29
C GLU A 145 6.38 3.97 -6.71
N LYS A 146 6.24 4.52 -5.49
CA LYS A 146 7.37 5.17 -4.80
C LYS A 146 8.49 4.22 -4.43
N GLN A 147 8.19 2.93 -4.28
CA GLN A 147 9.17 1.90 -3.92
C GLN A 147 9.84 1.31 -5.16
N MET A 148 9.08 1.18 -6.26
CA MET A 148 9.55 0.63 -7.52
C MET A 148 8.78 1.29 -8.68
N GLU A 149 9.53 1.95 -9.56
CA GLU A 149 8.97 2.58 -10.77
C GLU A 149 8.25 1.53 -11.64
N GLY A 150 7.04 1.85 -12.08
CA GLY A 150 6.16 0.98 -12.86
C GLY A 150 5.37 -0.04 -12.03
N ALA A 151 5.57 -0.12 -10.71
CA ALA A 151 4.85 -1.08 -9.87
C ALA A 151 3.34 -0.82 -9.82
N SER A 152 2.91 0.45 -9.81
CA SER A 152 1.48 0.80 -9.82
C SER A 152 0.78 0.25 -11.07
N GLU A 153 1.40 0.47 -12.23
CA GLU A 153 0.87 -0.01 -13.51
C GLU A 153 0.82 -1.53 -13.57
N ALA A 154 1.92 -2.20 -13.21
CA ALA A 154 2.00 -3.66 -13.25
C ALA A 154 0.97 -4.31 -12.33
N LEU A 155 0.82 -3.81 -11.10
CA LEU A 155 -0.13 -4.34 -10.11
C LEU A 155 -1.59 -4.12 -10.53
N LEU A 156 -1.94 -2.93 -11.00
CA LEU A 156 -3.30 -2.64 -11.45
C LEU A 156 -3.68 -3.50 -12.66
N ARG A 157 -2.77 -3.63 -13.63
CA ARG A 157 -2.94 -4.50 -14.80
C ARG A 157 -3.15 -5.95 -14.37
N GLU A 158 -2.25 -6.50 -13.54
CA GLU A 158 -2.36 -7.88 -13.07
C GLU A 158 -3.70 -8.11 -12.35
N TYR A 159 -4.08 -7.18 -11.48
CA TYR A 159 -5.32 -7.26 -10.72
C TYR A 159 -6.56 -7.27 -11.62
N LEU A 160 -6.68 -6.31 -12.55
CA LEU A 160 -7.83 -6.20 -13.44
C LEU A 160 -7.94 -7.39 -14.39
N VAL A 161 -6.84 -7.78 -15.04
CA VAL A 161 -6.81 -8.94 -15.95
C VAL A 161 -7.15 -10.23 -15.20
N THR A 162 -6.73 -10.38 -13.94
CA THR A 162 -7.10 -11.55 -13.12
C THR A 162 -8.61 -11.58 -12.86
N LEU A 163 -9.24 -10.44 -12.54
CA LEU A 163 -10.69 -10.36 -12.36
C LEU A 163 -11.44 -10.67 -13.65
N SER A 164 -10.98 -10.12 -14.77
CA SER A 164 -11.62 -10.25 -16.08
C SER A 164 -11.77 -11.68 -16.58
N ARG A 165 -10.91 -12.61 -16.15
CA ARG A 165 -11.07 -14.04 -16.47
C ARG A 165 -12.43 -14.58 -16.06
N GLN A 166 -12.94 -14.12 -14.92
CA GLN A 166 -14.18 -14.61 -14.33
C GLN A 166 -15.35 -13.65 -14.54
N ASP A 167 -15.11 -12.33 -14.49
CA ASP A 167 -16.18 -11.34 -14.64
C ASP A 167 -15.65 -9.96 -15.04
N LEU A 168 -16.23 -9.37 -16.09
CA LEU A 168 -15.85 -8.04 -16.60
C LEU A 168 -16.51 -6.86 -15.87
N SER A 169 -17.47 -7.08 -14.97
CA SER A 169 -18.26 -5.99 -14.35
C SER A 169 -17.41 -5.05 -13.51
N LEU A 170 -16.53 -5.60 -12.66
CA LEU A 170 -15.63 -4.78 -11.82
C LEU A 170 -14.53 -4.10 -12.63
N PRO A 171 -13.85 -4.77 -13.60
CA PRO A 171 -12.98 -4.09 -14.56
C PRO A 171 -13.67 -2.95 -15.31
N LEU A 172 -14.89 -3.17 -15.83
CA LEU A 172 -15.67 -2.14 -16.52
C LEU A 172 -15.89 -0.90 -15.64
N ALA A 173 -16.22 -1.07 -14.36
CA ALA A 173 -16.40 0.05 -13.45
C ALA A 173 -15.15 0.92 -13.32
N VAL A 174 -13.95 0.33 -13.39
CA VAL A 174 -12.67 1.05 -13.39
C VAL A 174 -12.45 1.79 -14.70
N PHE A 175 -12.75 1.17 -15.84
CA PHE A 175 -12.61 1.79 -17.16
C PHE A 175 -13.58 2.97 -17.36
N GLN A 176 -14.81 2.86 -16.86
CA GLN A 176 -15.78 3.95 -16.85
C GLN A 176 -15.26 5.18 -16.08
N HIS A 177 -14.46 4.96 -15.03
CA HIS A 177 -13.80 6.01 -14.24
C HIS A 177 -12.39 6.33 -14.72
N SER A 178 -12.02 5.88 -15.92
CA SER A 178 -10.74 6.18 -16.56
C SER A 178 -10.91 6.82 -17.93
N ARG A 179 -12.15 7.18 -18.30
CA ARG A 179 -12.46 7.80 -19.59
C ARG A 179 -11.69 9.11 -19.79
N PRO A 180 -11.38 9.50 -21.04
CA PRO A 180 -10.76 10.79 -21.38
C PRO A 180 -11.27 12.02 -20.63
N ASP A 181 -12.58 12.09 -20.41
CA ASP A 181 -13.33 13.20 -19.80
C ASP A 181 -13.53 13.06 -18.28
N SER A 182 -13.06 11.96 -17.68
CA SER A 182 -13.15 11.75 -16.23
C SER A 182 -12.28 12.76 -15.47
N GLN A 183 -12.87 13.38 -14.44
CA GLN A 183 -12.20 14.35 -13.56
C GLN A 183 -11.09 13.71 -12.72
N GLN A 184 -11.35 12.50 -12.23
CA GLN A 184 -10.39 11.69 -11.47
C GLN A 184 -10.29 10.34 -12.16
N LYS A 185 -9.07 9.96 -12.54
CA LYS A 185 -8.80 8.74 -13.31
C LYS A 185 -8.07 7.71 -12.47
N VAL A 186 -8.48 6.45 -12.59
CA VAL A 186 -7.69 5.32 -12.06
C VAL A 186 -6.54 5.02 -13.02
N LEU A 187 -6.83 4.92 -14.32
CA LEU A 187 -5.86 4.81 -15.40
C LEU A 187 -5.79 6.16 -16.14
N GLY A 188 -4.71 6.91 -15.91
CA GLY A 188 -4.52 8.23 -16.52
C GLY A 188 -3.86 8.21 -17.89
N ASP A 189 -3.01 7.21 -18.13
CA ASP A 189 -2.27 7.06 -19.38
C ASP A 189 -3.14 6.38 -20.46
N PRO A 190 -3.31 6.99 -21.65
CA PRO A 190 -4.12 6.43 -22.73
C PRO A 190 -3.63 5.06 -23.24
N ASP A 191 -2.32 4.87 -23.36
CA ASP A 191 -1.74 3.63 -23.89
C ASP A 191 -1.92 2.49 -22.89
N GLN A 192 -1.74 2.77 -21.59
CA GLN A 192 -2.02 1.84 -20.51
C GLN A 192 -3.51 1.48 -20.46
N LEU A 193 -4.40 2.47 -20.53
CA LEU A 193 -5.85 2.25 -20.53
C LEU A 193 -6.27 1.29 -21.65
N MET A 194 -5.81 1.55 -22.87
CA MET A 194 -6.11 0.70 -24.03
C MET A 194 -5.51 -0.70 -23.89
N THR A 195 -4.26 -0.80 -23.43
CA THR A 195 -3.57 -2.08 -23.23
C THR A 195 -4.30 -2.95 -22.22
N VAL A 196 -4.60 -2.42 -21.03
CA VAL A 196 -5.27 -3.18 -19.97
C VAL A 196 -6.70 -3.56 -20.38
N ALA A 197 -7.44 -2.66 -21.03
CA ALA A 197 -8.79 -2.97 -21.54
C ALA A 197 -8.78 -4.11 -22.56
N TRP A 198 -7.84 -4.08 -23.51
CA TRP A 198 -7.68 -5.13 -24.51
C TRP A 198 -7.38 -6.48 -23.84
N GLU A 199 -6.43 -6.52 -22.90
CA GLU A 199 -6.08 -7.74 -22.19
C GLU A 199 -7.24 -8.29 -21.33
N CYS A 200 -7.96 -7.40 -20.64
CA CYS A 200 -9.15 -7.76 -19.89
C CYS A 200 -10.17 -8.49 -20.78
N ILE A 201 -10.53 -7.89 -21.93
CA ILE A 201 -11.49 -8.49 -22.86
C ILE A 201 -11.00 -9.84 -23.38
N TYR A 202 -9.74 -9.96 -23.81
CA TYR A 202 -9.18 -11.22 -24.34
C TYR A 202 -8.97 -12.30 -23.27
N SER A 203 -8.80 -11.90 -22.00
CA SER A 203 -8.65 -12.84 -20.89
C SER A 203 -9.97 -13.41 -20.40
N CYS A 204 -11.10 -12.80 -20.75
CA CYS A 204 -12.42 -13.21 -20.29
C CYS A 204 -12.77 -14.61 -20.83
N GLU A 205 -13.02 -15.55 -19.91
CA GLU A 205 -13.34 -16.94 -20.25
C GLU A 205 -14.85 -17.14 -20.49
N ARG A 206 -15.67 -16.13 -20.18
CA ARG A 206 -17.12 -16.17 -20.31
C ARG A 206 -17.58 -15.75 -21.71
N ASP A 207 -18.56 -16.46 -22.24
CA ASP A 207 -19.18 -16.20 -23.54
C ASP A 207 -20.45 -15.35 -23.47
N ASP A 208 -20.93 -15.01 -22.28
CA ASP A 208 -22.18 -14.26 -22.04
C ASP A 208 -21.98 -12.78 -21.67
N GLN A 209 -20.74 -12.27 -21.71
CA GLN A 209 -20.39 -10.89 -21.30
C GLN A 209 -20.07 -9.96 -22.48
N LEU A 210 -20.53 -10.30 -23.68
CA LEU A 210 -20.29 -9.52 -24.90
C LEU A 210 -20.69 -8.04 -24.77
N SER A 211 -21.81 -7.74 -24.08
CA SER A 211 -22.24 -6.36 -23.84
C SER A 211 -21.22 -5.57 -23.02
N LEU A 212 -20.62 -6.20 -22.00
CA LEU A 212 -19.60 -5.55 -21.17
C LEU A 212 -18.33 -5.29 -21.97
N CYS A 213 -17.96 -6.17 -22.91
CA CYS A 213 -16.84 -5.92 -23.82
C CYS A 213 -17.07 -4.63 -24.62
N TYR A 214 -18.26 -4.44 -25.19
CA TYR A 214 -18.60 -3.20 -25.90
C TYR A 214 -18.57 -1.98 -24.98
N ASP A 215 -19.15 -2.08 -23.77
CA ASP A 215 -19.12 -0.98 -22.79
C ASP A 215 -17.68 -0.58 -22.41
N ILE A 216 -16.75 -1.55 -22.33
CA ILE A 216 -15.32 -1.30 -22.09
C ILE A 216 -14.70 -0.55 -23.27
N LEU A 217 -14.96 -0.99 -24.51
CA LEU A 217 -14.44 -0.33 -25.71
C LEU A 217 -14.92 1.11 -25.84
N GLU A 218 -16.18 1.40 -25.46
CA GLU A 218 -16.72 2.75 -25.42
C GLU A 218 -16.03 3.67 -24.41
N CYS A 219 -15.30 3.12 -23.44
CA CYS A 219 -14.51 3.92 -22.49
C CYS A 219 -13.15 4.36 -23.05
N LEU A 220 -12.72 3.80 -24.18
CA LEU A 220 -11.39 4.05 -24.73
C LEU A 220 -11.29 5.41 -25.41
N PRO A 221 -10.08 6.02 -25.41
CA PRO A 221 -9.83 7.23 -26.17
C PRO A 221 -10.12 7.01 -27.67
N GLN A 222 -10.65 8.02 -28.33
CA GLN A 222 -10.81 7.99 -29.79
C GLN A 222 -9.46 8.19 -30.49
N ARG A 223 -9.34 7.69 -31.72
CA ARG A 223 -8.14 7.88 -32.54
C ARG A 223 -7.82 9.38 -32.68
N GLY A 224 -6.57 9.75 -32.39
CA GLY A 224 -6.12 11.15 -32.35
C GLY A 224 -6.31 11.85 -31.00
N TYR A 225 -6.72 11.13 -29.95
CA TYR A 225 -6.71 11.64 -28.58
C TYR A 225 -5.31 11.52 -27.96
N GLY A 226 -4.78 12.63 -27.43
CA GLY A 226 -3.47 12.67 -26.80
C GLY A 226 -2.30 12.70 -27.80
N PRO A 227 -1.06 12.56 -27.32
CA PRO A 227 0.12 12.48 -28.19
C PRO A 227 0.10 11.20 -29.01
N GLU A 228 0.24 11.30 -30.33
CA GLU A 228 0.30 10.12 -31.20
C GLU A 228 1.62 9.35 -30.98
N THR A 229 1.54 8.18 -30.35
CA THR A 229 2.65 7.23 -30.28
C THR A 229 2.42 6.07 -31.26
N HIS A 230 3.51 5.40 -31.65
CA HIS A 230 3.40 4.17 -32.46
C HIS A 230 2.64 3.06 -31.70
N ILE A 231 2.66 3.09 -30.37
CA ILE A 231 1.94 2.15 -29.51
C ILE A 231 0.44 2.41 -29.61
N THR A 232 0.00 3.66 -29.47
CA THR A 232 -1.41 4.06 -29.58
C THR A 232 -2.01 3.65 -30.93
N ALA A 233 -1.30 3.87 -32.04
CA ALA A 233 -1.78 3.51 -33.37
C ALA A 233 -1.96 1.99 -33.54
N SER A 234 -1.01 1.20 -33.05
CA SER A 234 -1.11 -0.27 -33.07
C SER A 234 -2.24 -0.79 -32.18
N LEU A 235 -2.46 -0.17 -31.01
CA LEU A 235 -3.55 -0.52 -30.11
C LEU A 235 -4.92 -0.23 -30.73
N HIS A 236 -5.08 0.90 -31.42
CA HIS A 236 -6.30 1.18 -32.19
C HIS A 236 -6.56 0.12 -33.26
N ASP A 237 -5.53 -0.27 -34.01
CA ASP A 237 -5.69 -1.31 -35.04
C ASP A 237 -6.08 -2.67 -34.43
N GLN A 238 -5.64 -2.97 -33.20
CA GLN A 238 -6.03 -4.18 -32.47
C GLN A 238 -7.46 -4.10 -31.93
N VAL A 239 -7.88 -2.94 -31.42
CA VAL A 239 -9.26 -2.66 -31.00
C VAL A 239 -10.22 -2.79 -32.18
N ASP A 240 -9.89 -2.20 -33.33
CA ASP A 240 -10.70 -2.30 -34.56
C ASP A 240 -10.86 -3.76 -35.04
N LYS A 241 -9.83 -4.60 -34.87
CA LYS A 241 -9.91 -6.04 -35.17
C LYS A 241 -10.79 -6.76 -34.17
N LEU A 242 -10.68 -6.43 -32.89
CA LEU A 242 -11.51 -7.02 -31.84
C LEU A 242 -12.99 -6.66 -32.06
N GLU A 243 -13.32 -5.42 -32.39
CA GLU A 243 -14.70 -5.02 -32.73
C GLU A 243 -15.27 -5.83 -33.90
N LYS A 244 -14.44 -6.19 -34.89
CA LYS A 244 -14.86 -7.05 -36.01
C LYS A 244 -15.08 -8.51 -35.60
N HIS A 245 -14.33 -9.02 -34.62
CA HIS A 245 -14.54 -10.37 -34.10
C HIS A 245 -15.77 -10.49 -33.21
N LEU A 246 -16.17 -9.39 -32.56
CA LEU A 246 -17.33 -9.34 -31.67
C LEU A 246 -18.67 -9.08 -32.41
N ARG A 247 -18.63 -8.79 -33.71
CA ARG A 247 -19.80 -8.60 -34.59
C ARG A 247 -20.15 -9.88 -35.35
#